data_AF-A0A7C6A9N8-F1
#
_entry.id   AF-A0A7C6A9N8-F1
#
_cell.length_a   1.000
_cell.length_b   1.000
_cell.length_c   1.000
_cell.angle_alpha   90.00
_cell.angle_beta   90.00
_cell.angle_gamma   90.00
#
_symmetry.space_group_name_H-M   'P 1'
#
loop_
_entity.id
_entity.type
_entity.pdbx_description
1 polymer ?
#
loop_
_entity_poly.entity_id
_entity_poly.type
_entity_poly.pdbx_seq_one_letter_code
_entity_poly.pdbx_strand_id
1 'polypeptide(L)'
;MKRIIFGLIIAAFFSAFAQTLAEVNGKKISLKFLRQELEKLPLAQQEDFIEDYPRFLEELINQELLLQEALRQKLDTISEIKFRITQNKPIRNQILIDELLNRKIRSKIIVTEEEMIKYFKDNREQMRGLTYQQTKPQIYQTLAKQKETDALKTYFAELRKKANITYNKNWLKNEEKRMSNPIKQVLKSKLPTMVDFGSDNCLPCIQMKPIVAELQKEYKDKANILLLDVDEYPDLTRKYQIVVIPTQIFFDTSGNETYRHMGFYPKADILTQLRKAGLK
;
A
#
# COMPACT_ATOMS: atom_id res chain seq x y z
N MET A 1 36.19 23.19 11.97
CA MET A 1 34.80 23.17 11.46
C MET A 1 34.40 21.91 10.67
N LYS A 2 35.30 20.97 10.32
CA LYS A 2 34.95 19.76 9.54
C LYS A 2 34.46 18.53 10.34
N ARG A 3 34.34 18.61 11.68
CA ARG A 3 33.93 17.47 12.54
C ARG A 3 32.44 17.43 12.93
N ILE A 4 31.68 18.50 12.69
CA ILE A 4 30.28 18.60 13.13
C ILE A 4 29.31 18.14 12.03
N ILE A 5 29.67 18.32 10.75
CA ILE A 5 28.79 18.01 9.60
C ILE A 5 28.70 16.50 9.32
N PHE A 6 29.72 15.71 9.69
CA PHE A 6 29.70 14.25 9.50
C PHE A 6 28.82 13.52 10.54
N GLY A 7 28.56 14.14 11.71
CA GLY A 7 27.69 13.57 12.74
C GLY A 7 26.20 13.68 12.42
N LEU A 8 25.77 14.74 11.73
CA LEU A 8 24.36 14.98 11.36
C LEU A 8 23.89 14.09 10.20
N ILE A 9 24.75 13.79 9.23
CA ILE A 9 24.41 12.97 8.06
C ILE A 9 24.31 11.47 8.45
N ILE A 10 25.19 11.00 9.35
CA ILE A 10 25.11 9.63 9.88
C ILE A 10 23.89 9.46 10.80
N ALA A 11 23.53 10.46 11.59
CA ALA A 11 22.33 10.43 12.43
C ALA A 11 21.03 10.33 11.59
N ALA A 12 20.96 11.02 10.44
CA ALA A 12 19.81 10.96 9.54
C ALA A 12 19.66 9.56 8.89
N PHE A 13 20.75 8.93 8.45
CA PHE A 13 20.73 7.59 7.87
C PHE A 13 20.47 6.47 8.90
N PHE A 14 20.94 6.60 10.15
CA PHE A 14 20.62 5.66 11.23
C PHE A 14 19.19 5.84 11.77
N SER A 15 18.61 7.04 11.69
CA SER A 15 17.25 7.32 12.19
C SER A 15 16.15 6.58 11.43
N ALA A 16 16.34 6.32 10.13
CA ALA A 16 15.37 5.63 9.29
C ALA A 16 15.22 4.12 9.63
N PHE A 17 16.23 3.49 10.23
CA PHE A 17 16.20 2.06 10.57
C PHE A 17 15.54 1.76 11.93
N ALA A 18 15.43 2.76 12.81
CA ALA A 18 14.85 2.62 14.14
C ALA A 18 13.43 3.18 14.27
N GLN A 19 12.86 3.74 13.19
CA GLN A 19 11.53 4.34 13.24
C GLN A 19 10.48 3.30 13.63
N THR A 20 9.80 3.55 14.76
CA THR A 20 8.62 2.78 15.16
C THR A 20 7.42 3.27 14.36
N LEU A 21 6.71 2.34 13.73
CA LEU A 21 5.55 2.61 12.88
C LEU A 21 4.24 2.44 13.65
N ALA A 22 4.17 1.39 14.46
CA ALA A 22 3.04 1.09 15.33
C ALA A 22 3.51 0.40 16.61
N GLU A 23 2.63 0.38 17.60
CA GLU A 23 2.81 -0.40 18.83
C GLU A 23 1.52 -1.17 19.13
N VAL A 24 1.66 -2.46 19.46
CA VAL A 24 0.55 -3.37 19.80
C VAL A 24 0.79 -3.92 21.19
N ASN A 25 0.01 -3.46 22.18
CA ASN A 25 0.13 -3.85 23.59
C ASN A 25 1.57 -3.75 24.13
N GLY A 26 2.30 -2.68 23.80
CA GLY A 26 3.70 -2.50 24.23
C GLY A 26 4.74 -3.03 23.24
N LYS A 27 4.35 -3.88 22.28
CA LYS A 27 5.25 -4.42 21.26
C LYS A 27 5.37 -3.46 20.08
N LYS A 28 6.57 -2.94 19.84
CA LYS A 28 6.86 -2.03 18.72
C LYS A 28 7.04 -2.79 17.40
N ILE A 29 6.42 -2.27 16.35
CA ILE A 29 6.62 -2.65 14.95
C ILE A 29 7.44 -1.54 14.29
N SER A 30 8.65 -1.84 13.83
CA SER A 30 9.57 -0.87 13.23
C SER A 30 9.58 -0.94 11.71
N LEU A 31 10.05 0.12 11.06
CA LEU A 31 10.21 0.16 9.59
C LEU A 31 11.18 -0.92 9.10
N LYS A 32 12.24 -1.19 9.87
CA LYS A 32 13.17 -2.27 9.59
C LYS A 32 12.46 -3.62 9.60
N PHE A 33 11.65 -3.89 10.62
CA PHE A 33 10.90 -5.14 10.72
C PHE A 33 9.92 -5.27 9.55
N LEU A 34 9.17 -4.21 9.23
CA LEU A 34 8.24 -4.20 8.10
C LEU A 34 8.95 -4.59 6.80
N ARG A 35 10.10 -3.96 6.48
CA ARG A 35 10.86 -4.29 5.28
C ARG A 35 11.38 -5.73 5.27
N GLN A 36 11.88 -6.21 6.41
CA GLN A 36 12.36 -7.59 6.54
C GLN A 36 11.25 -8.62 6.35
N GLU A 37 10.03 -8.36 6.82
CA GLU A 37 8.90 -9.26 6.57
C GLU A 37 8.45 -9.19 5.11
N LEU A 38 8.48 -8.00 4.50
CA LEU A 38 8.13 -7.83 3.09
C LEU A 38 9.09 -8.60 2.17
N GLU A 39 10.40 -8.54 2.45
CA GLU A 39 11.45 -9.24 1.68
C GLU A 39 11.29 -10.78 1.69
N LYS A 40 10.55 -11.35 2.65
CA LYS A 40 10.26 -12.79 2.70
C LYS A 40 9.16 -13.23 1.75
N LEU A 41 8.34 -12.31 1.25
CA LEU A 41 7.25 -12.63 0.34
C LEU A 41 7.78 -12.93 -1.07
N PRO A 42 7.08 -13.72 -1.90
CA PRO A 42 7.38 -13.81 -3.33
C PRO A 42 7.35 -12.43 -4.00
N LEU A 43 8.25 -12.18 -4.95
CA LEU A 43 8.41 -10.86 -5.61
C LEU A 43 7.08 -10.26 -6.11
N ALA A 44 6.22 -11.07 -6.71
CA ALA A 44 4.91 -10.63 -7.19
C ALA A 44 4.02 -10.06 -6.07
N GLN A 45 4.11 -10.62 -4.86
CA GLN A 45 3.35 -10.12 -3.70
C GLN A 45 4.02 -8.89 -3.08
N GLN A 46 5.35 -8.76 -3.21
CA GLN A 46 6.05 -7.58 -2.71
C GLN A 46 5.58 -6.31 -3.43
N GLU A 47 5.41 -6.38 -4.76
CA GLU A 47 4.97 -5.25 -5.59
C GLU A 47 3.62 -4.67 -5.10
N ASP A 48 2.68 -5.53 -4.70
CA ASP A 48 1.37 -5.13 -4.17
C ASP A 48 1.45 -4.29 -2.87
N PHE A 49 2.55 -4.41 -2.12
CA PHE A 49 2.75 -3.73 -0.84
C PHE A 49 3.82 -2.62 -0.90
N ILE A 50 4.74 -2.64 -1.86
CA ILE A 50 5.73 -1.56 -2.04
C ILE A 50 5.02 -0.23 -2.34
N GLU A 51 3.90 -0.30 -3.05
CA GLU A 51 3.04 0.85 -3.32
C GLU A 51 2.09 1.22 -2.15
N ASP A 52 1.98 0.40 -1.10
CA ASP A 52 1.05 0.58 0.04
C ASP A 52 1.59 -0.04 1.34
N TYR A 53 2.62 0.58 1.92
CA TYR A 53 3.17 0.15 3.22
C TYR A 53 2.17 0.23 4.38
N PRO A 54 1.27 1.23 4.47
CA PRO A 54 0.22 1.22 5.48
C PRO A 54 -0.65 -0.04 5.47
N ARG A 55 -1.03 -0.55 4.28
CA ARG A 55 -1.76 -1.82 4.19
C ARG A 55 -0.95 -3.00 4.72
N PHE A 56 0.34 -3.07 4.40
CA PHE A 56 1.19 -4.15 4.92
C PHE A 56 1.41 -4.04 6.44
N LEU A 57 1.53 -2.82 6.97
CA LEU A 57 1.60 -2.58 8.41
C LEU A 57 0.36 -3.13 9.13
N GLU A 58 -0.83 -2.99 8.54
CA GLU A 58 -2.06 -3.55 9.09
C GLU A 58 -2.04 -5.09 9.16
N GLU A 59 -1.44 -5.76 8.18
CA GLU A 59 -1.24 -7.21 8.22
C GLU A 59 -0.30 -7.62 9.35
N LEU A 60 0.80 -6.89 9.56
CA LEU A 60 1.74 -7.14 10.66
C LEU A 60 1.10 -6.91 12.03
N ILE A 61 0.28 -5.86 12.18
CA ILE A 61 -0.49 -5.62 13.42
C ILE A 61 -1.44 -6.79 13.68
N ASN A 62 -2.16 -7.26 12.67
CA ASN A 62 -3.08 -8.40 12.79
C ASN A 62 -2.35 -9.69 13.17
N GLN A 63 -1.19 -9.97 12.57
CA GLN A 63 -0.36 -11.12 12.93
C GLN A 63 0.16 -11.02 14.38
N GLU A 64 0.62 -9.84 14.81
CA GLU A 64 1.07 -9.62 16.18
C GLU A 64 -0.06 -9.82 17.20
N LEU A 65 -1.27 -9.33 16.91
CA LEU A 65 -2.45 -9.57 17.75
C LEU A 65 -2.76 -11.06 17.92
N LEU A 66 -2.73 -11.82 16.81
CA LEU A 66 -2.96 -13.27 16.86
C LEU A 66 -1.87 -13.99 17.64
N LEU A 67 -0.60 -13.60 17.45
CA LEU A 67 0.51 -14.19 18.18
C LEU A 67 0.39 -13.93 19.69
N GLN A 68 0.10 -12.70 20.09
CA GLN A 68 -0.12 -12.36 21.50
C GLN A 68 -1.29 -13.14 22.09
N GLU A 69 -2.38 -13.29 21.36
CA GLU A 69 -3.53 -14.08 21.81
C GLU A 69 -3.22 -15.57 21.92
N ALA A 70 -2.42 -16.14 21.00
CA ALA A 70 -1.95 -17.52 21.07
C ALA A 70 -1.07 -17.75 22.31
N LEU A 71 -0.15 -16.83 22.60
CA LEU A 71 0.71 -16.88 23.78
C LEU A 71 -0.07 -16.65 25.08
N ARG A 72 -1.08 -15.76 25.07
CA ARG A 72 -2.00 -15.56 26.21
C ARG A 72 -2.75 -16.84 26.56
N GLN A 73 -3.11 -17.64 25.56
CA GLN A 73 -3.71 -18.97 25.74
C GLN A 73 -2.67 -20.08 26.02
N LYS A 74 -1.40 -19.72 26.17
CA LYS A 74 -0.28 -20.63 26.47
C LYS A 74 -0.14 -21.76 25.44
N LEU A 75 -0.49 -21.51 24.18
CA LEU A 75 -0.44 -22.54 23.13
C LEU A 75 0.99 -23.07 22.91
N ASP A 76 2.02 -22.26 23.17
CA ASP A 76 3.42 -22.66 23.08
C ASP A 76 3.88 -23.61 24.20
N THR A 77 3.04 -23.82 25.22
CA THR A 77 3.33 -24.75 26.32
C THR A 77 2.74 -26.15 26.11
N ILE A 78 1.83 -26.32 25.16
CA ILE A 78 1.20 -27.60 24.83
C ILE A 78 2.23 -28.51 24.16
N SER A 79 2.41 -29.73 24.67
CA SER A 79 3.47 -30.66 24.24
C SER A 79 3.54 -30.88 22.74
N GLU A 80 2.41 -31.11 22.09
CA GLU A 80 2.33 -31.34 20.62
C GLU A 80 2.78 -30.10 19.83
N ILE A 81 2.32 -28.91 20.24
CA ILE A 81 2.68 -27.65 19.59
C ILE A 81 4.17 -27.36 19.81
N LYS A 82 4.66 -27.57 21.03
CA LYS A 82 6.07 -27.40 21.39
C LYS A 82 6.97 -28.33 20.56
N PHE A 83 6.54 -29.57 20.32
CA PHE A 83 7.24 -30.50 19.45
C PHE A 83 7.31 -29.96 18.01
N ARG A 84 6.17 -29.57 17.41
CA ARG A 84 6.11 -28.96 16.07
C ARG A 84 7.01 -27.72 15.94
N ILE A 85 7.01 -26.84 16.94
CA ILE A 85 7.87 -25.65 17.02
C ILE A 85 9.36 -26.04 17.07
N THR A 86 9.70 -27.06 17.87
CA THR A 86 11.09 -27.52 18.01
C THR A 86 11.63 -28.06 16.69
N GLN A 87 10.80 -28.78 15.93
CA GLN A 87 11.16 -29.28 14.60
C GLN A 87 11.24 -28.18 13.54
N ASN A 88 10.51 -27.07 13.70
CA ASN A 88 10.37 -26.04 12.67
C ASN A 88 10.52 -24.62 13.26
N LYS A 89 11.64 -24.38 13.96
CA LYS A 89 11.90 -23.11 14.67
C LYS A 89 11.66 -21.84 13.84
N PRO A 90 12.05 -21.75 12.55
CA PRO A 90 11.88 -20.52 11.76
C PRO A 90 10.42 -20.09 11.59
N ILE A 91 9.46 -21.03 11.67
CA ILE A 91 8.03 -20.76 11.49
C ILE A 91 7.24 -20.87 12.80
N ARG A 92 7.90 -20.75 13.96
CA ARG A 92 7.27 -20.82 15.29
C ARG A 92 5.99 -19.97 15.38
N ASN A 93 6.06 -18.72 14.94
CA ASN A 93 4.95 -17.78 15.05
C ASN A 93 3.77 -18.21 14.16
N GLN A 94 4.07 -18.68 12.94
CA GLN A 94 3.06 -19.22 12.03
C GLN A 94 2.35 -20.44 12.63
N ILE A 95 3.10 -21.36 13.25
CA ILE A 95 2.53 -22.54 13.92
C ILE A 95 1.54 -22.14 15.01
N LEU A 96 1.90 -21.15 15.85
CA LEU A 96 1.05 -20.68 16.94
C LEU A 96 -0.22 -19.98 16.43
N ILE A 97 -0.07 -19.14 15.41
CA ILE A 97 -1.18 -18.43 14.79
C ILE A 97 -2.13 -19.42 14.12
N ASP A 98 -1.61 -20.36 13.32
CA ASP A 98 -2.43 -21.38 12.66
C ASP A 98 -3.18 -22.25 13.65
N GLU A 99 -2.55 -22.63 14.76
CA GLU A 99 -3.21 -23.38 15.81
C GLU A 99 -4.35 -22.59 16.45
N LEU A 100 -4.09 -21.31 16.77
CA LEU A 100 -5.11 -20.42 17.34
C LEU A 100 -6.32 -20.32 16.40
N LEU A 101 -6.07 -20.02 15.12
CA LEU A 101 -7.11 -19.88 14.11
C LEU A 101 -7.85 -21.20 13.89
N ASN A 102 -7.15 -22.33 13.91
CA ASN A 102 -7.79 -23.64 13.83
C ASN A 102 -8.78 -23.84 14.97
N ARG A 103 -8.35 -23.61 16.22
CA ARG A 103 -9.19 -23.80 17.43
C ARG A 103 -10.35 -22.82 17.52
N LYS A 104 -10.15 -21.58 17.09
CA LYS A 104 -11.15 -20.51 17.25
C LYS A 104 -12.13 -20.46 16.10
N ILE A 105 -11.68 -20.82 14.89
CA ILE A 105 -12.41 -20.61 13.64
C ILE A 105 -12.52 -21.93 12.87
N ARG A 106 -11.42 -22.45 12.29
CA ARG A 106 -11.50 -23.51 11.26
C ARG A 106 -12.23 -24.76 11.74
N SER A 107 -11.95 -25.23 12.97
CA SER A 107 -12.58 -26.42 13.54
C SER A 107 -14.07 -26.26 13.88
N LYS A 108 -14.59 -25.03 13.81
CA LYS A 108 -16.00 -24.69 14.10
C LYS A 108 -16.81 -24.37 12.84
N ILE A 109 -16.18 -24.38 11.66
CA ILE A 109 -16.87 -24.12 10.40
C ILE A 109 -17.72 -25.33 10.07
N ILE A 110 -19.02 -25.09 9.91
CA ILE A 110 -20.00 -26.07 9.48
C ILE A 110 -20.69 -25.50 8.24
N VAL A 111 -20.72 -26.26 7.16
CA VAL A 111 -21.50 -25.95 5.94
C VAL A 111 -22.60 -27.00 5.83
N THR A 112 -23.86 -26.57 5.86
CA THR A 112 -25.00 -27.48 5.81
C THR A 112 -25.41 -27.81 4.38
N GLU A 113 -26.11 -28.93 4.20
CA GLU A 113 -26.69 -29.30 2.90
C GLU A 113 -27.64 -28.22 2.37
N GLU A 114 -28.44 -27.62 3.25
CA GLU A 114 -29.37 -26.55 2.93
C GLU A 114 -28.65 -25.33 2.35
N GLU A 115 -27.54 -24.91 2.98
CA GLU A 115 -26.73 -23.78 2.50
C GLU A 115 -26.13 -24.08 1.12
N MET A 116 -25.65 -25.30 0.90
CA MET A 116 -25.09 -25.70 -0.39
C MET A 116 -26.17 -25.74 -1.49
N ILE A 117 -27.36 -26.27 -1.19
CA ILE A 117 -28.49 -26.29 -2.12
C ILE A 117 -28.95 -24.87 -2.44
N LYS A 118 -29.03 -24.00 -1.43
CA LYS A 118 -29.37 -22.59 -1.62
C LYS A 118 -28.34 -21.89 -2.51
N TYR A 119 -27.05 -22.03 -2.20
CA TYR A 119 -25.97 -21.46 -3.01
C TYR A 119 -26.03 -21.94 -4.46
N PHE A 120 -26.27 -23.25 -4.68
CA PHE A 120 -26.41 -23.82 -6.01
C PHE A 120 -27.58 -23.21 -6.80
N LYS A 121 -28.73 -23.02 -6.15
CA LYS A 121 -29.92 -22.40 -6.75
C LYS A 121 -29.69 -20.93 -7.09
N ASP A 122 -29.09 -20.19 -6.16
CA ASP A 122 -28.82 -18.75 -6.32
C ASP A 122 -27.76 -18.46 -7.39
N ASN A 123 -26.90 -19.45 -7.73
CA ASN A 123 -25.79 -19.29 -8.67
C ASN A 123 -25.89 -20.23 -9.89
N ARG A 124 -27.09 -20.65 -10.30
CA ARG A 124 -27.29 -21.66 -11.36
C ARG A 124 -26.60 -21.32 -12.69
N GLU A 125 -26.62 -20.06 -13.10
CA GLU A 125 -25.97 -19.61 -14.35
C GLU A 125 -24.45 -19.83 -14.32
N GLN A 126 -23.83 -19.67 -13.15
CA GLN A 126 -22.38 -19.88 -12.96
C GLN A 126 -22.00 -21.36 -13.01
N MET A 127 -22.95 -22.27 -12.79
CA MET A 127 -22.72 -23.72 -12.78
C MET A 127 -22.61 -24.32 -14.19
N ARG A 128 -22.83 -23.54 -15.26
CA ARG A 128 -22.66 -23.97 -16.67
C ARG A 128 -23.37 -25.30 -17.01
N GLY A 129 -24.55 -25.51 -16.44
CA GLY A 129 -25.36 -26.72 -16.65
C GLY A 129 -24.96 -27.93 -15.80
N LEU A 130 -23.94 -27.83 -14.95
CA LEU A 130 -23.55 -28.90 -14.03
C LEU A 130 -24.64 -29.15 -12.98
N THR A 131 -24.76 -30.42 -12.57
CA THR A 131 -25.70 -30.84 -11.53
C THR A 131 -25.18 -30.48 -10.14
N TYR A 132 -26.09 -30.44 -9.16
CA TYR A 132 -25.73 -30.16 -7.78
C TYR A 132 -24.65 -31.13 -7.28
N GLN A 133 -24.81 -32.43 -7.55
CA GLN A 133 -23.84 -33.46 -7.13
C GLN A 133 -22.43 -33.23 -7.70
N GLN A 134 -22.33 -32.79 -8.97
CA GLN A 134 -21.04 -32.48 -9.59
C GLN A 134 -20.39 -31.24 -8.98
N THR A 135 -21.19 -30.24 -8.59
CA THR A 135 -20.68 -28.97 -8.05
C THR A 135 -20.50 -28.98 -6.53
N LYS A 136 -21.08 -29.96 -5.83
CA LYS A 136 -21.16 -30.00 -4.36
C LYS A 136 -19.80 -29.81 -3.66
N PRO A 137 -18.69 -30.45 -4.06
CA PRO A 137 -17.39 -30.23 -3.41
C PRO A 137 -16.89 -28.79 -3.54
N GLN A 138 -17.05 -28.17 -4.71
CA GLN A 138 -16.63 -26.78 -4.95
C GLN A 138 -17.49 -25.79 -4.16
N ILE A 139 -18.80 -26.05 -4.09
CA ILE A 139 -19.73 -25.24 -3.29
C ILE A 139 -19.37 -25.33 -1.81
N TYR A 140 -19.11 -26.54 -1.31
CA TYR A 140 -18.66 -26.73 0.07
C TYR A 140 -17.40 -25.92 0.37
N GLN A 141 -16.36 -26.04 -0.47
CA GLN A 141 -15.10 -25.30 -0.29
C GLN A 141 -15.32 -23.78 -0.34
N THR A 142 -16.18 -23.30 -1.25
CA THR A 142 -16.50 -21.89 -1.40
C THR A 142 -17.18 -21.34 -0.15
N LEU A 143 -18.24 -22.02 0.32
CA LEU A 143 -18.99 -21.63 1.51
C LEU A 143 -18.14 -21.74 2.77
N ALA A 144 -17.33 -22.80 2.91
CA ALA A 144 -16.42 -22.96 4.02
C ALA A 144 -15.39 -21.82 4.08
N LYS A 145 -14.81 -21.44 2.94
CA LYS A 145 -13.87 -20.31 2.84
C LYS A 145 -14.54 -18.97 3.15
N GLN A 146 -15.77 -18.75 2.67
CA GLN A 146 -16.54 -17.54 2.99
C GLN A 146 -16.79 -17.44 4.50
N LYS A 147 -17.30 -18.52 5.10
CA LYS A 147 -17.51 -18.61 6.55
C LYS A 147 -16.23 -18.41 7.35
N GLU A 148 -15.11 -18.99 6.92
CA GLU A 148 -13.80 -18.76 7.53
C GLU A 148 -13.42 -17.29 7.50
N THR A 149 -13.58 -16.65 6.34
CA THR A 149 -13.24 -15.23 6.13
C THR A 149 -14.08 -14.32 7.02
N ASP A 150 -15.39 -14.56 7.11
CA ASP A 150 -16.30 -13.77 7.94
C ASP A 150 -16.01 -13.95 9.44
N ALA A 151 -15.76 -15.19 9.85
CA ALA A 151 -15.37 -15.50 11.22
C ALA A 151 -14.03 -14.86 11.58
N LEU A 152 -13.05 -14.90 10.67
CA LEU A 152 -11.74 -14.28 10.84
C LEU A 152 -11.84 -12.76 10.96
N LYS A 153 -12.63 -12.11 10.09
CA LYS A 153 -12.91 -10.66 10.14
C LYS A 153 -13.52 -10.27 11.49
N THR A 154 -14.52 -11.02 11.95
CA THR A 154 -15.18 -10.81 13.25
C THR A 154 -14.18 -10.99 14.38
N TYR A 155 -13.36 -12.03 14.32
CA TYR A 155 -12.37 -12.33 15.34
C TYR A 155 -11.30 -11.23 15.45
N PHE A 156 -10.79 -10.74 14.32
CA PHE A 156 -9.87 -9.59 14.30
C PHE A 156 -10.50 -8.35 14.91
N ALA A 157 -11.75 -8.02 14.58
CA ALA A 157 -12.44 -6.87 15.16
C ALA A 157 -12.50 -6.96 16.69
N GLU A 158 -12.81 -8.15 17.23
CA GLU A 158 -12.85 -8.39 18.68
C GLU A 158 -11.47 -8.32 19.34
N LEU A 159 -10.41 -8.81 18.70
CA LEU A 159 -9.04 -8.66 19.20
C LEU A 159 -8.61 -7.20 19.22
N ARG A 160 -8.89 -6.45 18.15
CA ARG A 160 -8.52 -5.04 18.03
C ARG A 160 -9.24 -4.17 19.07
N LYS A 161 -10.51 -4.44 19.38
CA LYS A 161 -11.25 -3.75 20.45
C LYS A 161 -10.59 -3.89 21.82
N LYS A 162 -9.92 -5.01 22.08
CA LYS A 162 -9.28 -5.33 23.37
C LYS A 162 -7.82 -4.88 23.43
N ALA A 163 -7.22 -4.55 22.30
CA ALA A 163 -5.82 -4.21 22.20
C ALA A 163 -5.60 -2.70 22.30
N ASN A 164 -4.49 -2.31 22.93
CA ASN A 164 -3.96 -0.97 22.80
C ASN A 164 -3.06 -0.90 21.57
N ILE A 165 -3.58 -0.30 20.49
CA ILE A 165 -2.85 -0.13 19.23
C ILE A 165 -2.61 1.36 19.02
N THR A 166 -1.34 1.74 18.87
CA THR A 166 -0.97 3.13 18.54
C THR A 166 -0.17 3.18 17.24
N TYR A 167 -0.28 4.29 16.53
CA TYR A 167 0.35 4.51 15.24
C TYR A 167 1.24 5.74 15.26
N ASN A 168 2.35 5.68 14.51
CA ASN A 168 3.14 6.84 14.17
C ASN A 168 2.39 7.66 13.10
N LYS A 169 1.62 8.65 13.57
CA LYS A 169 0.80 9.52 12.70
C LYS A 169 1.61 10.29 11.66
N ASN A 170 2.82 10.71 12.02
CA ASN A 170 3.70 11.45 11.11
C ASN A 170 4.17 10.55 9.96
N TRP A 171 4.55 9.31 10.28
CA TRP A 171 4.91 8.34 9.26
C TRP A 171 3.71 8.02 8.35
N LEU A 172 2.53 7.74 8.91
CA LEU A 172 1.33 7.47 8.12
C LEU A 172 1.00 8.61 7.16
N LYS A 173 1.03 9.87 7.64
CA LYS A 173 0.80 11.05 6.79
C LYS A 173 1.80 11.15 5.65
N ASN A 174 3.07 10.83 5.91
CA ASN A 174 4.10 10.83 4.88
C ASN A 174 3.92 9.68 3.87
N GLU A 175 3.51 8.51 4.32
CA GLU A 175 3.19 7.37 3.44
C GLU A 175 1.93 7.66 2.60
N GLU A 176 0.88 8.25 3.16
CA GLU A 176 -0.29 8.70 2.41
C GLU A 176 0.12 9.70 1.31
N LYS A 177 1.03 10.62 1.63
CA LYS A 177 1.61 11.54 0.64
C LYS A 177 2.42 10.78 -0.42
N ARG A 178 3.20 9.77 -0.06
CA ARG A 178 3.96 8.90 -0.98
C ARG A 178 3.04 8.09 -1.90
N MET A 179 1.95 7.53 -1.36
CA MET A 179 0.92 6.78 -2.06
C MET A 179 0.07 7.67 -2.96
N SER A 180 -0.10 8.94 -2.59
CA SER A 180 -0.64 9.94 -3.49
C SER A 180 0.35 10.11 -4.64
N ASN A 181 0.13 9.38 -5.73
CA ASN A 181 0.74 9.68 -7.01
C ASN A 181 -0.18 10.69 -7.71
N PRO A 182 0.00 12.00 -7.50
CA PRO A 182 -0.88 13.02 -8.07
C PRO A 182 -0.96 12.90 -9.59
N ILE A 183 0.13 12.46 -10.26
CA ILE A 183 0.15 12.22 -11.71
C ILE A 183 -0.81 11.09 -12.07
N LYS A 184 -0.70 9.91 -11.44
CA LYS A 184 -1.63 8.78 -11.68
C LYS A 184 -3.09 9.16 -11.39
N GLN A 185 -3.33 10.04 -10.41
CA GLN A 185 -4.69 10.51 -10.10
C GLN A 185 -5.25 11.40 -11.20
N VAL A 186 -4.50 12.42 -11.63
CA VAL A 186 -4.99 13.36 -12.66
C VAL A 186 -5.12 12.70 -14.03
N LEU A 187 -4.27 11.73 -14.38
CA LEU A 187 -4.35 11.04 -15.67
C LEU A 187 -5.66 10.24 -15.84
N LYS A 188 -6.36 9.91 -14.75
CA LYS A 188 -7.70 9.27 -14.81
C LYS A 188 -8.77 10.17 -15.44
N SER A 189 -8.60 11.49 -15.37
CA SER A 189 -9.55 12.46 -15.92
C SER A 189 -9.57 12.50 -17.46
N LYS A 190 -8.58 11.87 -18.13
CA LYS A 190 -8.43 11.89 -19.59
C LYS A 190 -8.32 13.29 -20.19
N LEU A 191 -7.86 14.27 -19.41
CA LEU A 191 -7.49 15.61 -19.89
C LEU A 191 -6.00 15.64 -20.23
N PRO A 192 -5.58 16.47 -21.22
CA PRO A 192 -4.15 16.73 -21.44
C PRO A 192 -3.52 17.25 -20.15
N THR A 193 -2.33 16.76 -19.83
CA THR A 193 -1.71 17.00 -18.52
C THR A 193 -0.29 17.54 -18.67
N MET A 194 0.06 18.58 -17.93
CA MET A 194 1.43 19.03 -17.73
C MET A 194 1.82 18.86 -16.26
N VAL A 195 2.99 18.29 -16.02
CA VAL A 195 3.61 18.18 -14.69
C VAL A 195 4.93 18.94 -14.71
N ASP A 196 5.04 20.00 -13.92
CA ASP A 196 6.30 20.72 -13.66
C ASP A 196 6.95 20.16 -12.39
N PHE A 197 8.14 19.59 -12.51
CA PHE A 197 8.97 19.18 -11.38
C PHE A 197 9.92 20.32 -11.03
N GLY A 198 9.80 20.87 -9.82
CA GLY A 198 10.54 22.05 -9.38
C GLY A 198 10.96 21.98 -7.91
N SER A 199 11.43 23.12 -7.39
CA SER A 199 11.77 23.31 -5.97
C SER A 199 11.69 24.80 -5.61
N ASP A 200 11.43 25.09 -4.34
CA ASP A 200 11.43 26.45 -3.79
C ASP A 200 12.82 27.08 -3.68
N ASN A 201 13.88 26.28 -3.82
CA ASN A 201 15.28 26.71 -3.72
C ASN A 201 15.99 26.81 -5.08
N CYS A 202 15.23 26.91 -6.16
CA CYS A 202 15.72 26.93 -7.54
C CYS A 202 15.19 28.17 -8.26
N LEU A 203 16.09 29.08 -8.68
CA LEU A 203 15.68 30.37 -9.28
C LEU A 203 14.82 30.21 -10.55
N PRO A 204 15.20 29.37 -11.54
CA PRO A 204 14.33 29.14 -12.70
C PRO A 204 12.98 28.49 -12.32
N CYS A 205 12.94 27.67 -11.27
CA CYS A 205 11.71 27.06 -10.77
C CYS A 205 10.78 28.13 -10.13
N ILE A 206 11.35 29.06 -9.36
CA ILE A 206 10.59 30.20 -8.80
C ILE A 206 9.97 31.04 -9.93
N GLN A 207 10.65 31.20 -11.06
CA GLN A 207 10.11 31.91 -12.24
C GLN A 207 8.97 31.14 -12.93
N MET A 208 8.98 29.80 -12.87
CA MET A 208 7.89 28.98 -13.42
C MET A 208 6.60 29.06 -12.60
N LYS A 209 6.69 29.18 -11.27
CA LYS A 209 5.52 29.21 -10.37
C LYS A 209 4.38 30.13 -10.80
N PRO A 210 4.60 31.42 -11.11
CA PRO A 210 3.50 32.30 -11.55
C PRO A 210 2.87 31.83 -12.87
N ILE A 211 3.66 31.33 -13.81
CA ILE A 211 3.18 30.79 -15.10
C ILE A 211 2.30 29.56 -14.86
N VAL A 212 2.76 28.63 -14.02
CA VAL A 212 2.03 27.40 -13.67
C VAL A 212 0.72 27.74 -12.95
N ALA A 213 0.74 28.67 -12.00
CA ALA A 213 -0.45 29.13 -11.28
C ALA A 213 -1.48 29.80 -12.20
N GLU A 214 -1.02 30.59 -13.16
CA GLU A 214 -1.87 31.21 -14.18
C GLU A 214 -2.53 30.14 -15.07
N LEU A 215 -1.76 29.15 -15.54
CA LEU A 215 -2.28 28.03 -16.33
C LEU A 215 -3.29 27.18 -15.56
N GLN A 216 -3.03 26.89 -14.28
CA GLN A 216 -3.97 26.20 -13.40
C GLN A 216 -5.32 26.91 -13.31
N LYS A 217 -5.30 28.24 -13.27
CA LYS A 217 -6.51 29.07 -13.20
C LYS A 217 -7.25 29.12 -14.54
N GLU A 218 -6.54 29.39 -15.63
CA GLU A 218 -7.14 29.60 -16.96
C GLU A 218 -7.66 28.31 -17.59
N TYR A 219 -6.97 27.20 -17.36
CA TYR A 219 -7.28 25.90 -17.97
C TYR A 219 -7.90 24.92 -16.99
N LYS A 220 -8.46 25.43 -15.89
CA LYS A 220 -9.30 24.65 -14.99
C LYS A 220 -10.35 23.90 -15.80
N ASP A 221 -10.48 22.60 -15.53
CA ASP A 221 -11.39 21.67 -16.20
C ASP A 221 -11.10 21.38 -17.70
N LYS A 222 -10.03 21.97 -18.27
CA LYS A 222 -9.59 21.75 -19.67
C LYS A 222 -8.26 21.02 -19.79
N ALA A 223 -7.36 21.23 -18.82
CA ALA A 223 -6.08 20.55 -18.70
C ALA A 223 -5.74 20.33 -17.23
N ASN A 224 -4.98 19.28 -16.94
CA ASN A 224 -4.39 19.12 -15.61
C ASN A 224 -3.03 19.79 -15.58
N ILE A 225 -2.83 20.70 -14.65
CA ILE A 225 -1.57 21.44 -14.50
C ILE A 225 -1.06 21.20 -13.08
N LEU A 226 0.03 20.45 -12.95
CA LEU A 226 0.63 20.10 -11.66
C LEU A 226 2.00 20.77 -11.49
N LEU A 227 2.25 21.21 -10.26
CA LEU A 227 3.57 21.58 -9.77
C LEU A 227 3.95 20.58 -8.69
N LEU A 228 5.03 19.83 -8.88
CA LEU A 228 5.54 18.87 -7.92
C LEU A 228 6.91 19.32 -7.43
N ASP A 229 7.03 19.47 -6.12
CA ASP A 229 8.32 19.69 -5.50
C ASP A 229 9.12 18.38 -5.43
N VAL A 230 10.36 18.41 -5.91
CA VAL A 230 11.20 17.21 -6.01
C VAL A 230 11.66 16.65 -4.66
N ASP A 231 11.75 17.50 -3.63
CA ASP A 231 12.06 17.11 -2.25
C ASP A 231 10.83 16.50 -1.57
N GLU A 232 9.64 16.96 -1.94
CA GLU A 232 8.38 16.40 -1.44
C GLU A 232 7.98 15.07 -2.09
N TYR A 233 8.34 14.85 -3.35
CA TYR A 233 7.98 13.66 -4.14
C TYR A 233 9.20 12.91 -4.72
N PRO A 234 10.20 12.50 -3.90
CA PRO A 234 11.45 11.93 -4.39
C PRO A 234 11.29 10.62 -5.15
N ASP A 235 10.24 9.83 -4.86
CA ASP A 235 9.92 8.62 -5.62
C ASP A 235 9.43 8.92 -7.04
N LEU A 236 8.60 9.96 -7.22
CA LEU A 236 8.17 10.39 -8.54
C LEU A 236 9.32 11.02 -9.31
N THR A 237 10.14 11.83 -8.65
CA THR A 237 11.38 12.40 -9.20
C THR A 237 12.27 11.28 -9.78
N ARG A 238 12.49 10.19 -9.03
CA ARG A 238 13.23 9.01 -9.53
C ARG A 238 12.50 8.30 -10.66
N LYS A 239 11.20 8.03 -10.51
CA LYS A 239 10.39 7.29 -11.48
C LYS A 239 10.38 7.96 -12.86
N TYR A 240 10.28 9.28 -12.90
CA TYR A 240 10.29 10.09 -14.13
C TYR A 240 11.69 10.55 -14.54
N GLN A 241 12.74 10.05 -13.87
CA GLN A 241 14.14 10.30 -14.16
C GLN A 241 14.46 11.81 -14.24
N ILE A 242 13.96 12.58 -13.27
CA ILE A 242 14.20 14.01 -13.19
C ILE A 242 15.61 14.26 -12.67
N VAL A 243 16.49 14.67 -13.58
CA VAL A 243 17.91 14.96 -13.32
C VAL A 243 18.21 16.45 -13.21
N VAL A 244 17.36 17.29 -13.82
CA VAL A 244 17.49 18.76 -13.84
C VAL A 244 16.12 19.35 -13.49
N ILE A 245 16.11 20.41 -12.69
CA ILE A 245 14.90 21.19 -12.41
C ILE A 245 15.03 22.63 -12.93
N PRO A 246 13.94 23.25 -13.39
CA PRO A 246 12.62 22.63 -13.54
C PRO A 246 12.57 21.69 -14.76
N THR A 247 11.73 20.66 -14.71
CA THR A 247 11.43 19.78 -15.87
C THR A 247 9.92 19.68 -16.05
N GLN A 248 9.43 19.97 -17.24
CA GLN A 248 8.01 19.87 -17.60
C GLN A 248 7.77 18.60 -18.43
N ILE A 249 6.85 17.75 -17.99
CA ILE A 249 6.44 16.55 -18.72
C ILE A 249 4.98 16.70 -19.14
N PHE A 250 4.70 16.36 -20.41
CA PHE A 250 3.38 16.48 -21.01
C PHE A 250 2.81 15.11 -21.32
N PHE A 251 1.56 14.88 -20.93
CA PHE A 251 0.82 13.66 -21.21
C PHE A 251 -0.43 13.94 -22.05
N ASP A 252 -0.71 13.07 -23.01
CA ASP A 252 -1.95 13.10 -23.78
C ASP A 252 -3.17 12.66 -22.95
N THR A 253 -4.36 12.74 -23.55
CA THR A 253 -5.62 12.30 -22.94
C THR A 253 -5.68 10.79 -22.63
N SER A 254 -4.76 10.00 -23.20
CA SER A 254 -4.61 8.57 -22.94
C SER A 254 -3.61 8.28 -21.82
N GLY A 255 -2.90 9.31 -21.33
CA GLY A 255 -1.89 9.22 -20.28
C GLY A 255 -0.48 8.88 -20.77
N ASN A 256 -0.21 8.95 -22.07
CA ASN A 256 1.13 8.70 -22.61
C ASN A 256 1.98 9.97 -22.52
N GLU A 257 3.24 9.85 -22.10
CA GLU A 257 4.21 10.96 -22.18
C GLU A 257 4.45 11.29 -23.66
N THR A 258 4.13 12.52 -24.06
CA THR A 258 4.25 12.99 -25.45
C THR A 258 5.44 13.92 -25.66
N TYR A 259 5.85 14.63 -24.62
CA TYR A 259 6.93 15.60 -24.68
C TYR A 259 7.51 15.89 -23.30
N ARG A 260 8.79 16.27 -23.25
CA ARG A 260 9.46 16.74 -22.05
C ARG A 260 10.39 17.91 -22.35
N HIS A 261 10.49 18.84 -21.42
CA HIS A 261 11.36 20.02 -21.50
C HIS A 261 12.14 20.18 -20.20
N MET A 262 13.41 20.64 -20.29
CA MET A 262 14.27 20.92 -19.14
C MET A 262 14.63 22.41 -19.13
N GLY A 263 14.51 23.03 -17.96
CA GLY A 263 14.75 24.45 -17.77
C GLY A 263 13.47 25.29 -17.80
N PHE A 264 13.65 26.62 -17.76
CA PHE A 264 12.55 27.58 -17.82
C PHE A 264 11.79 27.44 -19.15
N TYR A 265 10.45 27.41 -19.08
CA TYR A 265 9.60 27.22 -20.25
C TYR A 265 8.49 28.28 -20.34
N PRO A 266 8.49 29.14 -21.37
CA PRO A 266 7.47 30.18 -21.53
C PRO A 266 6.05 29.62 -21.68
N LYS A 267 5.07 30.38 -21.17
CA LYS A 267 3.62 30.03 -21.26
C LYS A 267 3.19 29.68 -22.69
N ALA A 268 3.62 30.44 -23.69
CA ALA A 268 3.23 30.23 -25.09
C ALA A 268 3.69 28.86 -25.62
N ASP A 269 4.88 28.41 -25.23
CA ASP A 269 5.43 27.13 -25.65
C ASP A 269 4.75 25.97 -24.91
N ILE A 270 4.47 26.13 -23.61
CA ILE A 270 3.65 25.21 -22.83
C ILE A 270 2.29 24.96 -23.51
N LEU A 271 1.60 26.04 -23.90
CA LEU A 271 0.31 25.94 -24.59
C LEU A 271 0.42 25.23 -25.93
N THR A 272 1.53 25.42 -26.64
CA THR A 272 1.78 24.70 -27.89
C THR A 272 1.86 23.20 -27.66
N GLN A 273 2.54 22.75 -26.60
CA GLN A 273 2.61 21.32 -26.26
C GLN A 273 1.29 20.78 -25.72
N LEU A 274 0.56 21.54 -24.89
CA LEU A 274 -0.75 21.12 -24.40
C LEU A 274 -1.75 20.93 -25.55
N ARG A 275 -1.73 21.79 -26.58
CA ARG A 275 -2.55 21.60 -27.79
C ARG A 275 -2.20 20.31 -28.52
N LYS A 276 -0.92 20.00 -28.67
CA LYS A 276 -0.47 18.72 -29.25
C LYS A 276 -0.90 17.52 -28.40
N ALA A 277 -0.96 17.69 -27.08
CA ALA A 277 -1.41 16.67 -26.13
C ALA A 277 -2.96 16.53 -26.07
N GLY A 278 -3.71 17.36 -26.79
CA GLY A 278 -5.18 17.25 -26.90
C GLY A 278 -5.98 18.37 -26.23
N LEU A 279 -5.33 19.47 -25.84
CA LEU A 279 -6.03 20.68 -25.37
C LEU A 279 -6.79 21.33 -26.54
N LYS A 280 -8.11 21.47 -26.37
CA LYS A 280 -9.03 22.09 -27.33
C LYS A 280 -9.26 23.57 -27.04
#